data_AF-A0A267MGP7-F1
#
_entry.id   AF-A0A267MGP7-F1
#
_cell.length_a   1.000
_cell.length_b   1.000
_cell.length_c   1.000
_cell.angle_alpha   90.00
_cell.angle_beta   90.00
_cell.angle_gamma   90.00
#
_symmetry.space_group_name_H-M   'P 1'
#
loop_
_entity.id
_entity.type
_entity.pdbx_description
1 polymer ?
#
loop_
_entity_poly.entity_id
_entity_poly.type
_entity_poly.pdbx_seq_one_letter_code
_entity_poly.pdbx_strand_id
1 'polypeptide(L)'
;MSKNIMLDDKIIKKNKIGILIYDKDWKELFVNNMTRSMKKNAKILDELCNEHKSAEKNSILLKKKKKQIIKAILELSDEINNKNEGSVERLENIKEQLVQINDQIDENQFLLETLPRKIKKYNLELLEESTYIAYKSIEKESKRVEELESEMTILREKLGNMRDEKISLQEKVDKVYEYIHNTLGHKEANKYDTKYL
;
A
#
# COMPACT_ATOMS: atom_id res chain seq x y z
N MET A 1 -4.96 7.32 -21.60
CA MET A 1 -5.37 8.64 -21.07
C MET A 1 -4.42 9.02 -19.95
N SER A 2 -3.68 10.10 -20.11
CA SER A 2 -2.64 10.57 -19.18
C SER A 2 -3.20 11.60 -18.21
N LYS A 3 -2.98 11.36 -16.91
CA LYS A 3 -2.52 12.29 -15.84
C LYS A 3 -3.44 13.49 -15.51
N ASN A 4 -3.71 13.87 -14.28
CA ASN A 4 -3.07 13.64 -12.99
C ASN A 4 -4.18 13.79 -11.94
N ILE A 5 -4.30 12.85 -11.01
CA ILE A 5 -4.79 13.27 -9.70
C ILE A 5 -3.68 14.15 -9.15
N MET A 6 -3.89 15.47 -9.13
CA MET A 6 -2.98 16.42 -8.51
C MET A 6 -3.51 16.68 -7.11
N LEU A 7 -2.87 16.07 -6.12
CA LEU A 7 -3.22 16.28 -4.73
C LEU A 7 -2.48 17.51 -4.24
N ASP A 8 -3.19 18.39 -3.52
CA ASP A 8 -2.53 19.50 -2.84
C ASP A 8 -1.57 18.93 -1.79
N ASP A 9 -0.31 19.35 -1.86
CA ASP A 9 0.76 19.13 -0.89
C ASP A 9 0.32 19.34 0.58
N LYS A 10 -0.70 20.17 0.81
CA LYS A 10 -1.29 20.43 2.14
C LYS A 10 -2.09 19.24 2.69
N ILE A 11 -2.58 18.35 1.83
CA ILE A 11 -3.39 17.19 2.22
C ILE A 11 -2.58 16.27 3.15
N ILE A 12 -1.29 16.06 2.87
CA ILE A 12 -0.40 15.27 3.73
C ILE A 12 -0.38 15.83 5.17
N LYS A 13 -0.24 17.16 5.30
CA LYS A 13 -0.17 17.83 6.62
C LYS A 13 -1.53 17.87 7.31
N LYS A 14 -2.59 18.20 6.58
CA LYS A 14 -3.95 18.35 7.12
C LYS A 14 -4.52 17.02 7.60
N ASN A 15 -4.30 15.96 6.84
CA ASN A 15 -4.85 14.63 7.12
C ASN A 15 -3.87 13.72 7.86
N LYS A 16 -2.69 14.24 8.24
CA LYS A 16 -1.62 13.49 8.93
C LYS A 16 -1.29 12.18 8.21
N ILE A 17 -1.17 12.23 6.89
CA ILE A 17 -0.89 11.05 6.07
C ILE A 17 0.52 10.56 6.40
N GLY A 18 0.60 9.30 6.85
CA GLY A 18 1.85 8.62 7.12
C GLY A 18 2.67 8.35 5.85
N ILE A 19 3.84 7.77 6.04
CA ILE A 19 4.65 7.29 4.92
C ILE A 19 4.00 6.01 4.39
N LEU A 20 3.53 6.02 3.14
CA LEU A 20 2.69 4.94 2.57
C LEU A 20 3.39 3.58 2.56
N ILE A 21 4.71 3.55 2.36
CA ILE A 21 5.50 2.30 2.40
C ILE A 21 5.54 1.63 3.78
N TYR A 22 5.04 2.29 4.83
CA TYR A 22 4.91 1.71 6.17
C TYR A 22 3.45 1.46 6.57
N ASP A 23 2.50 1.89 5.75
CA ASP A 23 1.07 1.65 5.95
C ASP A 23 0.70 0.21 5.55
N LYS A 24 -0.02 -0.47 6.45
CA LYS A 24 -0.41 -1.89 6.28
C LYS A 24 -1.53 -2.04 5.25
N ASP A 25 -2.53 -1.18 5.32
CA ASP A 25 -3.70 -1.23 4.44
C ASP A 25 -3.29 -0.89 3.02
N TRP A 26 -2.42 0.12 2.88
CA TRP A 26 -1.84 0.47 1.58
C TRP A 26 -1.05 -0.71 0.98
N LYS A 27 -0.25 -1.42 1.78
CA LYS A 27 0.46 -2.61 1.29
C LYS A 27 -0.49 -3.70 0.83
N GLU A 28 -1.50 -4.03 1.63
CA GLU A 28 -2.45 -5.09 1.31
C GLU A 28 -3.20 -4.80 0.00
N LEU A 29 -3.59 -3.54 -0.23
CA LEU A 29 -4.32 -3.12 -1.42
C LEU A 29 -3.44 -3.07 -2.68
N PHE A 30 -2.18 -2.63 -2.56
CA PHE A 30 -1.38 -2.29 -3.74
C PHE A 30 -0.21 -3.23 -4.04
N VAL A 31 0.33 -4.00 -3.09
CA VAL A 31 1.55 -4.84 -3.29
C VAL A 31 1.45 -5.75 -4.52
N ASN A 32 0.28 -6.34 -4.76
CA ASN A 32 0.09 -7.26 -5.89
C ASN A 32 -0.22 -6.54 -7.21
N ASN A 33 -0.68 -5.28 -7.16
CA ASN A 33 -1.19 -4.53 -8.31
C ASN A 33 -0.39 -3.25 -8.61
N MET A 34 0.83 -3.09 -8.06
CA MET A 34 1.65 -1.91 -8.30
C MET A 34 2.12 -1.80 -9.76
N THR A 35 1.98 -0.61 -10.32
CA THR A 35 2.61 -0.24 -11.59
C THR A 35 4.13 -0.18 -11.44
N ARG A 36 4.83 -0.15 -12.59
CA ARG A 36 6.31 -0.01 -12.61
C ARG A 36 6.77 1.31 -11.96
N SER A 37 6.01 2.38 -12.14
CA SER A 37 6.26 3.70 -11.52
C SER A 37 6.07 3.65 -10.01
N MET A 38 4.99 3.05 -9.50
CA MET A 38 4.78 2.89 -8.05
C MET A 38 5.92 2.12 -7.39
N LYS A 39 6.36 1.01 -7.99
CA LYS A 39 7.48 0.21 -7.45
C LYS A 39 8.76 1.05 -7.39
N LYS A 40 9.03 1.85 -8.42
CA LYS A 40 10.19 2.75 -8.46
C LYS A 40 10.09 3.82 -7.37
N ASN A 41 8.94 4.48 -7.26
CA ASN A 41 8.71 5.54 -6.28
C ASN A 41 8.75 5.01 -4.85
N ALA A 42 8.17 3.84 -4.58
CA ALA A 42 8.24 3.17 -3.29
C ALA A 42 9.68 2.81 -2.90
N LYS A 43 10.49 2.31 -3.85
CA LYS A 43 11.91 2.00 -3.61
C LYS A 43 12.72 3.27 -3.29
N ILE A 44 12.55 4.33 -4.07
CA ILE A 44 13.23 5.62 -3.84
C ILE A 44 12.80 6.18 -2.48
N LEU A 45 11.51 6.10 -2.14
CA LEU A 45 11.00 6.56 -0.86
C LEU A 45 11.62 5.79 0.32
N ASP A 46 11.78 4.48 0.20
CA ASP A 46 12.44 3.67 1.24
C ASP A 46 13.93 4.00 1.38
N GLU A 47 14.64 4.15 0.26
CA GLU A 47 16.04 4.59 0.25
C GLU A 47 16.21 5.95 0.95
N LEU A 48 15.37 6.94 0.61
CA LEU A 48 15.38 8.26 1.25
C LEU A 48 15.05 8.20 2.75
N CYS A 49 14.11 7.34 3.16
CA CYS A 49 13.77 7.16 4.58
C CYS A 49 14.95 6.55 5.36
N ASN A 50 15.65 5.58 4.76
CA ASN A 50 16.82 4.97 5.36
C ASN A 50 18.02 5.93 5.42
N GLU A 51 18.20 6.75 4.38
CA GLU A 51 19.20 7.81 4.34
C GLU A 51 18.92 8.86 5.43
N HIS A 52 17.67 9.30 5.59
CA HIS A 52 17.29 10.25 6.63
C HIS A 52 17.58 9.72 8.04
N LYS A 53 17.20 8.48 8.34
CA LYS A 53 17.51 7.81 9.62
C LYS A 53 19.01 7.72 9.86
N SER A 54 19.80 7.50 8.80
CA SER A 54 21.26 7.42 8.90
C SER A 54 21.87 8.80 9.15
N ALA A 55 21.37 9.85 8.49
CA ALA A 55 21.78 11.24 8.71
C ALA A 55 21.46 11.72 10.13
N GLU A 56 20.33 11.31 10.72
CA GLU A 56 20.00 11.61 12.12
C GLU A 56 21.00 10.98 13.09
N LYS A 57 21.32 9.69 12.88
CA LYS A 57 22.33 8.98 13.68
C LYS A 57 23.71 9.64 13.53
N ASN A 58 24.10 9.98 12.31
CA ASN A 58 25.36 10.64 12.02
C ASN A 58 25.43 12.03 12.69
N SER A 59 24.35 12.81 12.69
CA SER A 59 24.30 14.10 13.39
C SER A 59 24.62 13.96 14.88
N ILE A 60 24.06 12.94 15.53
CA ILE A 60 24.31 12.67 16.95
C ILE A 60 25.78 12.29 17.18
N LEU A 61 26.35 11.44 16.31
CA LEU A 61 27.74 11.01 16.40
C LEU A 61 28.72 12.16 16.16
N LEU A 62 28.49 12.97 15.13
CA LEU A 62 29.32 14.14 14.79
C LEU A 62 29.29 15.18 15.93
N LYS A 63 28.12 15.45 16.51
CA LYS A 63 28.02 16.33 17.70
C LYS A 63 28.80 15.81 18.89
N LYS A 64 28.80 14.50 19.14
CA LYS A 64 29.60 13.87 20.21
C LYS A 64 31.10 14.00 19.91
N LYS A 65 31.53 13.67 18.69
CA LYS A 65 32.94 13.79 18.28
C LYS A 65 33.43 15.24 18.37
N LYS A 66 32.64 16.22 17.90
CA LYS A 66 32.95 17.64 18.03
C LYS A 66 33.20 18.04 19.49
N LYS A 67 32.35 17.61 20.41
CA LYS A 67 32.56 17.86 21.86
C LYS A 67 33.85 17.24 22.39
N GLN A 68 34.19 16.02 21.95
CA GLN A 68 35.43 15.35 22.34
C GLN A 68 36.67 16.08 21.82
N ILE A 69 36.66 16.49 20.55
CA ILE A 69 37.74 17.28 19.95
C ILE A 69 37.92 18.61 20.68
N ILE A 70 36.83 19.34 20.95
CA ILE A 70 36.91 20.62 21.69
C ILE A 70 37.51 20.40 23.08
N LYS A 71 37.13 19.33 23.79
CA LYS A 71 37.70 18.99 25.11
C LYS A 71 39.19 18.71 25.01
N ALA A 72 39.63 17.96 24.00
CA ALA A 72 41.05 17.67 23.77
C ALA A 72 41.85 18.94 23.42
N ILE A 73 41.28 19.88 22.65
CA ILE A 73 41.90 21.18 22.36
C ILE A 73 42.11 21.98 23.65
N LEU A 74 41.11 22.03 24.52
CA LEU A 74 41.20 22.75 25.79
C LEU A 74 42.29 22.15 26.70
N GLU A 75 42.29 20.82 26.86
CA GLU A 75 43.28 20.10 27.66
C GLU A 75 44.72 20.34 27.14
N LEU A 76 44.93 20.22 25.83
CA LEU A 76 46.26 20.46 25.23
C LEU A 76 46.67 21.93 25.27
N SER A 77 45.72 22.87 25.15
CA SER A 77 46.00 24.30 25.28
C SER A 77 46.44 24.67 26.69
N ASP A 78 45.85 24.05 27.71
CA ASP A 78 46.24 24.22 29.12
C ASP A 78 47.63 23.58 29.40
N GLU A 79 47.95 22.47 28.75
CA GLU A 79 49.27 21.81 28.84
C GLU A 79 50.40 22.61 28.16
N ILE A 80 50.14 23.18 26.97
CA ILE A 80 51.12 24.00 26.22
C ILE A 80 51.50 25.25 27.01
N ASN A 81 50.53 25.93 27.61
CA ASN A 81 50.77 27.10 28.45
C ASN A 81 51.64 26.78 29.69
N ASN A 82 51.76 25.51 30.08
CA ASN A 82 52.42 25.06 31.30
C ASN A 82 53.79 24.36 31.10
N LYS A 83 54.42 24.44 29.91
CA LYS A 83 55.84 24.09 29.55
C LYS A 83 56.03 22.83 28.67
N ASN A 84 55.69 22.88 27.37
CA ASN A 84 56.28 21.96 26.38
C ASN A 84 56.22 22.54 24.95
N GLU A 85 57.35 22.54 24.24
CA GLU A 85 57.45 23.02 22.84
C GLU A 85 56.95 22.00 21.80
N GLY A 86 56.85 20.71 22.17
CA GLY A 86 56.40 19.62 21.27
C GLY A 86 54.88 19.47 21.09
N SER A 87 54.08 20.31 21.74
CA SER A 87 52.61 20.20 21.79
C SER A 87 51.88 21.11 20.79
N VAL A 88 52.58 22.00 20.09
CA VAL A 88 52.00 22.91 19.08
C VAL A 88 51.50 22.14 17.85
N GLU A 89 52.31 21.23 17.30
CA GLU A 89 51.97 20.44 16.10
C GLU A 89 50.75 19.51 16.35
N ARG A 90 50.64 18.94 17.56
CA ARG A 90 49.48 18.14 17.97
C ARG A 90 48.20 18.98 18.04
N LEU A 91 48.31 20.22 18.52
CA LEU A 91 47.18 21.14 18.62
C LEU A 91 46.74 21.61 17.22
N GLU A 92 47.68 21.84 16.31
CA GLU A 92 47.42 22.13 14.89
C GLU A 92 46.60 20.99 14.23
N ASN A 93 47.04 19.74 14.38
CA ASN A 93 46.34 18.56 13.83
C ASN A 93 44.92 18.40 14.40
N ILE A 94 44.74 18.61 15.70
CA ILE A 94 43.40 18.52 16.31
C ILE A 94 42.50 19.68 15.87
N LYS A 95 43.05 20.87 15.61
CA LYS A 95 42.31 21.97 14.98
C LYS A 95 41.88 21.63 13.56
N GLU A 96 42.74 21.03 12.75
CA GLU A 96 42.37 20.55 11.41
C GLU A 96 41.25 19.50 11.46
N GLN A 97 41.33 18.56 12.41
CA GLN A 97 40.25 17.60 12.64
C GLN A 97 38.93 18.28 13.04
N LEU A 98 38.99 19.36 13.83
CA LEU A 98 37.80 20.15 14.16
C LEU A 98 37.18 20.80 12.93
N VAL A 99 37.99 21.33 12.02
CA VAL A 99 37.52 21.90 10.75
C VAL A 99 36.81 20.82 9.92
N GLN A 100 37.45 19.66 9.73
CA GLN A 100 36.84 18.54 9.01
C GLN A 100 35.51 18.06 9.63
N ILE A 101 35.43 18.01 10.97
CA ILE A 101 34.18 17.66 11.66
C ILE A 101 33.11 18.73 11.44
N ASN A 102 33.46 20.01 11.41
CA ASN A 102 32.49 21.07 11.13
C ASN A 102 31.95 20.95 9.71
N ASP A 103 32.81 20.71 8.71
CA ASP A 103 32.39 20.51 7.33
C ASP A 103 31.42 19.32 7.20
N GLN A 104 31.74 18.19 7.85
CA GLN A 104 30.85 17.02 7.92
C GLN A 104 29.51 17.31 8.61
N ILE A 105 29.50 18.18 9.63
CA ILE A 105 28.26 18.59 10.30
C ILE A 105 27.40 19.41 9.34
N ASP A 106 27.99 20.34 8.60
CA ASP A 106 27.28 21.21 7.67
C ASP A 106 26.69 20.40 6.50
N GLU A 107 27.46 19.47 5.93
CA GLU A 107 26.98 18.53 4.92
C GLU A 107 25.80 17.68 5.45
N ASN A 108 25.95 17.11 6.65
CA ASN A 108 24.91 16.29 7.24
C ASN A 108 23.66 17.11 7.62
N GLN A 109 23.83 18.39 7.97
CA GLN A 109 22.71 19.29 8.24
C GLN A 109 21.95 19.64 6.96
N PHE A 110 22.66 19.88 5.85
CA PHE A 110 22.04 20.05 4.54
C PHE A 110 21.21 18.82 4.12
N LEU A 111 21.72 17.61 4.37
CA LEU A 111 20.95 16.38 4.14
C LEU A 111 19.67 16.33 4.99
N LEU A 112 19.75 16.65 6.28
CA LEU A 112 18.60 16.68 7.18
C LEU A 112 17.54 17.73 6.79
N GLU A 113 17.92 18.80 6.11
CA GLU A 113 16.95 19.80 5.61
C GLU A 113 16.32 19.39 4.28
N THR A 114 17.07 18.70 3.41
CA THR A 114 16.62 18.37 2.05
C THR A 114 15.87 17.04 1.97
N LEU A 115 16.29 16.03 2.72
CA LEU A 115 15.68 14.69 2.71
C LEU A 115 14.20 14.70 3.08
N PRO A 116 13.72 15.42 4.13
CA PRO A 116 12.29 15.47 4.45
C PRO A 116 11.43 16.01 3.30
N ARG A 117 11.94 17.00 2.56
CA ARG A 117 11.24 17.55 1.39
C ARG A 117 11.13 16.52 0.27
N LYS A 118 12.21 15.79 -0.01
CA LYS A 118 12.22 14.71 -1.00
C LYS A 118 11.29 13.57 -0.59
N ILE A 119 11.34 13.12 0.66
CA ILE A 119 10.45 12.09 1.20
C ILE A 119 8.99 12.52 1.02
N LYS A 120 8.64 13.76 1.39
CA LYS A 120 7.27 14.27 1.22
C LYS A 120 6.83 14.25 -0.24
N LYS A 121 7.70 14.68 -1.15
CA LYS A 121 7.42 14.68 -2.60
C LYS A 121 7.14 13.27 -3.12
N TYR A 122 8.04 12.31 -2.86
CA TYR A 122 7.86 10.94 -3.34
C TYR A 122 6.67 10.23 -2.68
N ASN A 123 6.37 10.53 -1.42
CA ASN A 123 5.18 10.03 -0.75
C ASN A 123 3.90 10.59 -1.39
N LEU A 124 3.90 11.86 -1.81
CA LEU A 124 2.77 12.46 -2.53
C LEU A 124 2.59 11.84 -3.91
N GLU A 125 3.66 11.71 -4.70
CA GLU A 125 3.61 11.08 -6.02
C GLU A 125 3.07 9.65 -5.92
N LEU A 126 3.51 8.90 -4.91
CA LEU A 126 3.00 7.56 -4.63
C LEU A 126 1.52 7.58 -4.26
N LEU A 127 1.08 8.56 -3.45
CA LEU A 127 -0.32 8.73 -3.08
C LEU A 127 -1.21 9.04 -4.29
N GLU A 128 -0.79 9.98 -5.14
CA GLU A 128 -1.50 10.36 -6.36
C GLU A 128 -1.72 9.15 -7.29
N GLU A 129 -0.66 8.38 -7.51
CA GLU A 129 -0.72 7.18 -8.35
C GLU A 129 -1.58 6.08 -7.74
N SER A 130 -1.46 5.86 -6.42
CA SER A 130 -2.30 4.91 -5.68
C SER A 130 -3.78 5.29 -5.76
N THR A 131 -4.08 6.57 -5.57
CA THR A 131 -5.45 7.10 -5.64
C THR A 131 -6.03 6.91 -7.03
N TYR A 132 -5.24 7.16 -8.07
CA TYR A 132 -5.68 6.97 -9.45
C TYR A 132 -6.04 5.52 -9.74
N ILE A 133 -5.20 4.59 -9.31
CA ILE A 133 -5.45 3.15 -9.49
C ILE A 133 -6.67 2.71 -8.69
N ALA A 134 -6.82 3.19 -7.45
CA ALA A 134 -7.98 2.87 -6.62
C ALA A 134 -9.29 3.25 -7.29
N TYR A 135 -9.43 4.51 -7.74
CA TYR A 135 -10.66 4.94 -8.42
C TYR A 135 -10.93 4.18 -9.71
N LYS A 136 -9.88 3.86 -10.47
CA LYS A 136 -10.03 3.04 -11.68
C LYS A 136 -10.49 1.61 -11.36
N SER A 137 -10.00 1.03 -10.26
CA SER A 137 -10.46 -0.28 -9.77
C SER A 137 -11.92 -0.22 -9.37
N ILE A 138 -12.29 0.78 -8.56
CA ILE A 138 -13.66 1.02 -8.10
C ILE A 138 -14.60 1.14 -9.30
N GLU A 139 -14.28 1.98 -10.28
CA GLU A 139 -15.14 2.17 -11.46
C GLU A 139 -15.36 0.85 -12.22
N LYS A 140 -14.29 0.07 -12.43
CA LYS A 140 -14.36 -1.20 -13.15
C LYS A 140 -15.13 -2.25 -12.36
N GLU A 141 -14.86 -2.38 -11.07
CA GLU A 141 -15.48 -3.37 -10.19
C GLU A 141 -16.96 -3.06 -9.96
N SER A 142 -17.32 -1.80 -9.72
CA SER A 142 -18.72 -1.38 -9.57
C SER A 142 -19.54 -1.69 -10.83
N LYS A 143 -19.01 -1.40 -12.03
CA LYS A 143 -19.67 -1.79 -13.29
C LYS A 143 -19.89 -3.29 -13.38
N ARG A 144 -18.89 -4.10 -13.00
CA ARG A 144 -19.02 -5.56 -13.02
C ARG A 144 -20.05 -6.05 -11.99
N VAL A 145 -20.16 -5.41 -10.84
CA VAL A 145 -21.20 -5.72 -9.84
C VAL A 145 -22.59 -5.48 -10.43
N GLU A 146 -22.83 -4.33 -11.06
CA GLU A 146 -24.12 -4.02 -11.70
C GLU A 146 -24.47 -5.00 -12.81
N GLU A 147 -23.49 -5.37 -13.65
CA GLU A 147 -23.68 -6.40 -14.68
C GLU A 147 -24.07 -7.76 -14.07
N LEU A 148 -23.37 -8.18 -13.02
CA LEU A 148 -23.66 -9.43 -12.33
C LEU A 148 -25.05 -9.42 -11.67
N GLU A 149 -25.48 -8.29 -11.09
CA GLU A 149 -26.82 -8.15 -10.51
C GLU A 149 -27.91 -8.29 -11.58
N SER A 150 -27.70 -7.72 -12.76
CA SER A 150 -28.59 -7.87 -13.91
C SER A 150 -28.64 -9.32 -14.39
N GLU A 151 -27.48 -9.96 -14.59
CA GLU A 151 -27.36 -11.38 -14.97
C GLU A 151 -28.09 -12.28 -13.95
N MET A 152 -27.89 -12.04 -12.65
CA MET A 152 -28.54 -12.78 -11.57
C MET A 152 -30.06 -12.62 -11.59
N THR A 153 -30.56 -11.44 -11.91
CA THR A 153 -32.01 -11.16 -11.99
C THR A 153 -32.66 -11.95 -13.13
N ILE A 154 -32.04 -11.91 -14.31
CA ILE A 154 -32.50 -12.67 -15.48
C ILE A 154 -32.52 -14.18 -15.19
N LEU A 155 -31.46 -14.69 -14.54
CA LEU A 155 -31.38 -16.11 -14.18
C LEU A 155 -32.44 -16.53 -13.15
N ARG A 156 -32.75 -15.66 -12.18
CA ARG A 156 -33.82 -15.90 -11.20
C ARG A 156 -35.20 -15.97 -11.85
N GLU A 157 -35.48 -15.06 -12.78
CA GLU A 157 -36.75 -15.07 -13.53
C GLU A 157 -36.88 -16.34 -14.36
N LYS A 158 -35.81 -16.71 -15.10
CA LYS A 158 -35.78 -17.95 -15.87
C LYS A 158 -35.99 -19.18 -14.99
N LEU A 159 -35.36 -19.22 -13.81
CA LEU A 159 -35.54 -20.31 -12.85
C LEU A 159 -36.99 -20.37 -12.34
N GLY A 160 -37.62 -19.21 -12.10
CA GLY A 160 -39.05 -19.11 -11.75
C GLY A 160 -39.94 -19.74 -12.82
N ASN A 161 -39.78 -19.32 -14.08
CA ASN A 161 -40.55 -19.85 -15.20
C ASN A 161 -40.38 -21.38 -15.35
N MET A 162 -39.14 -21.89 -15.23
CA MET A 162 -38.89 -23.33 -15.28
C MET A 162 -39.53 -24.09 -14.10
N ARG A 163 -39.60 -23.46 -12.92
CA ARG A 163 -40.26 -24.04 -11.74
C ARG A 163 -41.77 -24.13 -11.96
N ASP A 164 -42.39 -23.09 -12.49
CA ASP A 164 -43.84 -23.06 -12.76
C ASP A 164 -44.20 -24.06 -13.86
N GLU A 165 -43.40 -24.14 -14.93
CA GLU A 165 -43.57 -25.15 -15.98
C GLU A 165 -43.47 -26.58 -15.40
N LYS A 166 -42.46 -26.85 -14.56
CA LYS A 166 -42.32 -28.14 -13.88
C LYS A 166 -43.57 -28.50 -13.08
N ILE A 167 -44.08 -27.58 -12.26
CA ILE A 167 -45.28 -27.81 -11.44
C ILE A 167 -46.48 -28.11 -12.33
N SER A 168 -46.70 -27.32 -13.38
CA SER A 168 -47.81 -27.54 -14.32
C SER A 168 -47.74 -28.90 -15.03
N LEU A 169 -46.53 -29.32 -15.43
CA LEU A 169 -46.32 -30.63 -16.05
C LEU A 169 -46.57 -31.77 -15.06
N GLN A 170 -46.12 -31.64 -13.81
CA GLN A 170 -46.38 -32.63 -12.77
C GLN A 170 -47.87 -32.79 -12.51
N GLU A 171 -48.61 -31.70 -12.33
CA GLU A 171 -50.07 -31.76 -12.15
C GLU A 171 -50.80 -32.40 -13.35
N LYS A 172 -50.32 -32.14 -14.58
CA LYS A 172 -50.89 -32.77 -15.78
C LYS A 172 -50.64 -34.27 -15.79
N VAL A 173 -49.42 -34.70 -15.46
CA VAL A 173 -49.07 -36.13 -15.36
C VAL A 173 -49.95 -36.81 -14.32
N ASP A 174 -50.07 -36.23 -13.13
CA ASP A 174 -50.87 -36.78 -12.03
C ASP A 174 -52.35 -36.90 -12.42
N LYS A 175 -52.93 -35.85 -13.03
CA LYS A 175 -54.34 -35.87 -13.52
C LYS A 175 -54.58 -36.93 -14.59
N VAL A 176 -53.63 -37.09 -15.53
CA VAL A 176 -53.73 -38.12 -16.59
C VAL A 176 -53.65 -39.51 -15.97
N TYR A 177 -52.73 -39.71 -15.02
CA TYR A 177 -52.58 -40.98 -14.31
C TYR A 177 -53.86 -41.34 -13.53
N GLU A 178 -54.39 -40.41 -12.73
CA GLU A 178 -55.66 -40.60 -12.02
C GLU A 178 -56.82 -40.93 -12.96
N TYR A 179 -56.93 -40.23 -14.09
CA TYR A 179 -57.96 -40.49 -15.09
C TYR A 179 -57.86 -41.91 -15.67
N ILE A 180 -56.65 -42.35 -16.04
CA ILE A 180 -56.41 -43.70 -16.56
C ILE A 180 -56.80 -44.76 -15.52
N HIS A 181 -56.39 -44.59 -14.27
CA HIS A 181 -56.74 -45.51 -13.19
C HIS A 181 -58.24 -45.58 -12.91
N ASN A 182 -58.92 -44.43 -12.91
CA ASN A 182 -60.36 -44.35 -12.68
C ASN A 182 -61.18 -44.94 -13.84
N THR A 183 -60.69 -44.84 -15.08
CA THR A 183 -61.42 -45.30 -16.27
C THR A 183 -61.19 -46.78 -16.59
N LEU A 184 -59.95 -47.26 -16.55
CA LEU A 184 -59.61 -48.66 -16.85
C LEU A 184 -59.77 -49.58 -15.63
N GLY A 185 -59.79 -49.01 -14.43
CA GLY A 185 -59.75 -49.75 -13.17
C GLY A 185 -58.34 -50.25 -12.83
N HIS A 186 -58.07 -50.41 -11.53
CA HIS A 186 -56.73 -50.69 -11.02
C HIS A 186 -56.02 -51.89 -11.67
N LYS A 187 -56.72 -52.99 -11.94
CA LYS A 187 -56.08 -54.20 -12.49
C LYS A 187 -55.54 -53.99 -13.91
N GLU A 188 -56.27 -53.25 -14.74
CA GLU A 188 -55.95 -53.09 -16.15
C GLU A 188 -54.99 -51.92 -16.38
N ALA A 189 -55.14 -50.83 -15.62
CA ALA A 189 -54.15 -49.75 -15.58
C ALA A 189 -52.76 -50.25 -15.12
N ASN A 190 -52.70 -51.03 -14.03
CA ASN A 190 -51.42 -51.55 -13.50
C ASN A 190 -50.62 -52.39 -14.50
N LYS A 191 -51.28 -53.08 -15.45
CA LYS A 191 -50.57 -53.83 -16.51
C LYS A 191 -49.76 -52.90 -17.41
N TYR A 192 -50.33 -51.73 -17.74
CA TYR A 192 -49.69 -50.73 -18.59
C TYR A 192 -48.65 -49.91 -17.82
N ASP A 193 -48.87 -49.66 -16.52
CA ASP A 193 -47.89 -49.00 -15.66
C ASP A 193 -46.55 -49.74 -15.72
N THR A 194 -46.53 -51.06 -15.49
CA THR A 194 -45.29 -51.88 -15.58
C THR A 194 -44.56 -51.81 -16.92
N LYS A 195 -45.20 -51.33 -17.98
CA LYS A 195 -44.64 -51.26 -19.33
C LYS A 195 -44.14 -49.87 -19.71
N TYR A 196 -44.70 -48.80 -19.13
CA TYR A 196 -44.50 -47.43 -19.59
C TYR A 196 -44.10 -46.42 -18.50
N LEU A 197 -44.20 -46.79 -17.23
CA LEU A 197 -43.79 -46.00 -16.06
C LEU A 197 -42.73 -46.75 -15.25
#